data_AF-A0A259K435-F1
#
_entry.id   AF-A0A259K435-F1
#
_cell.length_a   1.000
_cell.length_b   1.000
_cell.length_c   1.000
_cell.angle_alpha   90.00
_cell.angle_beta   90.00
_cell.angle_gamma   90.00
#
_symmetry.space_group_name_H-M   'P 1'
#
loop_
_entity.id
_entity.type
_entity.pdbx_description
1 polymer ?
#
loop_
_entity_poly.entity_id
_entity_poly.type
_entity_poly.pdbx_seq_one_letter_code
_entity_poly.pdbx_strand_id
1 'polypeptide(L)' 'MRFRSPVPAEDLAAFYFGKASQGGYAVTYRRGDDVWQIEGRKGGARLLVRGRPSFLGHQEIDLVTGGADPPAA' A
#
# COMPACT_ATOMS: atom_id res chain seq x y z
N MET A 1 5.94 3.94 -7.36
CA MET A 1 5.99 5.40 -7.11
C MET A 1 6.35 5.63 -5.65
N ARG A 2 7.07 6.71 -5.34
CA ARG A 2 7.44 7.08 -3.96
C ARG A 2 7.03 8.53 -3.70
N PHE A 3 6.48 8.80 -2.52
CA PHE A 3 6.09 10.14 -2.09
C PHE A 3 6.21 10.30 -0.57
N ARG A 4 6.17 11.56 -0.11
CA ARG A 4 6.18 11.90 1.32
C ARG A 4 4.84 12.53 1.70
N SER A 5 4.36 12.21 2.88
CA SER A 5 3.10 12.73 3.40
C SER A 5 3.25 13.18 4.85
N PRO A 6 2.75 14.37 5.23
CA PRO A 6 2.69 14.78 6.63
C PRO A 6 1.58 14.07 7.42
N VAL A 7 0.74 13.27 6.75
CA VAL A 7 -0.38 12.57 7.37
C VAL A 7 0.14 11.45 8.30
N PRO A 8 -0.46 11.25 9.49
CA PRO A 8 -0.11 10.16 10.39
C PRO A 8 -0.15 8.78 9.73
N ALA A 9 0.69 7.86 10.23
CA ALA A 9 0.83 6.52 9.66
C ALA A 9 -0.49 5.72 9.68
N GLU A 10 -1.26 5.85 10.76
CA GLU A 10 -2.55 5.16 10.94
C GLU A 10 -3.61 5.64 9.95
N ASP A 11 -3.71 6.95 9.73
CA ASP A 11 -4.63 7.54 8.76
C ASP A 11 -4.26 7.15 7.33
N LEU A 12 -2.97 7.15 6.99
CA LEU A 12 -2.51 6.68 5.67
C LEU A 12 -2.81 5.19 5.48
N ALA A 13 -2.53 4.36 6.49
CA ALA A 13 -2.82 2.94 6.42
C ALA A 13 -4.32 2.69 6.23
N ALA A 14 -5.17 3.34 7.04
CA ALA A 14 -6.62 3.23 6.91
C ALA A 14 -7.12 3.69 5.53
N PHE A 15 -6.59 4.81 5.02
CA PHE A 15 -6.92 5.32 3.69
C PHE A 15 -6.60 4.32 2.58
N TYR A 16 -5.36 3.82 2.53
CA TYR A 16 -4.95 2.88 1.47
C TYR A 16 -5.64 1.53 1.60
N PHE A 17 -5.88 1.06 2.83
CA PHE A 17 -6.63 -0.17 3.06
C PHE A 17 -8.05 -0.02 2.51
N GLY A 18 -8.75 1.05 2.89
CA GLY A 18 -10.09 1.35 2.41
C GLY A 18 -10.17 1.47 0.89
N LYS A 19 -9.21 2.17 0.25
CA LYS A 19 -9.15 2.28 -1.22
C LYS A 19 -8.94 0.93 -1.90
N ALA A 20 -8.04 0.10 -1.38
CA ALA A 20 -7.79 -1.23 -1.93
C ALA A 20 -9.01 -2.15 -1.77
N SER A 21 -9.63 -2.17 -0.59
CA SER A 21 -10.85 -2.95 -0.33
C SER A 21 -12.01 -2.50 -1.21
N GLN A 22 -12.25 -1.18 -1.33
CA GLN A 22 -13.26 -0.63 -2.23
C GLN A 22 -12.98 -0.98 -3.70
N GLY A 23 -11.71 -1.07 -4.10
CA GLY A 23 -11.29 -1.52 -5.41
C GLY A 23 -11.49 -3.02 -5.68
N GLY A 24 -11.95 -3.79 -4.68
CA GLY A 24 -12.17 -5.23 -4.76
C GLY A 24 -10.90 -6.06 -4.64
N TYR A 25 -9.84 -5.51 -4.05
CA TYR A 25 -8.66 -6.30 -3.68
C TYR A 25 -8.96 -7.11 -2.42
N ALA A 26 -8.47 -8.34 -2.36
CA ALA A 26 -8.25 -9.03 -1.10
C ALA A 26 -7.02 -8.42 -0.44
N VAL A 27 -7.21 -7.73 0.70
CA VAL A 27 -6.20 -6.88 1.33
C VAL A 27 -5.74 -7.46 2.65
N THR A 28 -4.45 -7.36 2.93
CA THR A 28 -3.85 -7.65 4.24
C THR A 28 -3.04 -6.47 4.73
N TYR A 29 -3.10 -6.22 6.03
CA TYR A 29 -2.32 -5.20 6.71
C TYR A 29 -1.30 -5.86 7.65
N ARG A 30 -0.07 -5.36 7.66
CA ARG A 30 0.98 -5.76 8.59
C ARG A 30 1.67 -4.52 9.14
N ARG A 31 2.00 -4.54 10.43
CA ARG A 31 2.80 -3.50 11.08
C ARG A 31 3.95 -4.13 11.85
N GLY A 32 5.15 -3.65 11.59
CA GLY A 32 6.33 -3.80 12.45
C GLY A 32 6.64 -2.47 13.13
N ASP A 33 7.78 -2.37 13.82
CA ASP A 33 8.16 -1.24 14.67
C ASP A 33 7.78 0.12 14.07
N ASP A 34 8.50 0.52 13.01
CA ASP A 34 8.32 1.79 12.33
C ASP A 34 7.76 1.66 10.91
N VAL A 35 7.50 0.43 10.47
CA VAL A 35 7.09 0.15 9.09
C VAL A 35 5.71 -0.47 9.11
N TRP A 36 4.83 0.03 8.24
CA TRP A 36 3.55 -0.60 7.97
C TRP A 36 3.43 -0.95 6.50
N GLN A 37 2.65 -1.98 6.21
CA GLN A 37 2.52 -2.54 4.88
C GLN A 37 1.08 -2.98 4.62
N ILE A 38 0.60 -2.68 3.42
CA ILE A 38 -0.66 -3.15 2.88
C ILE A 38 -0.35 -3.92 1.60
N GLU A 39 -0.76 -5.18 1.55
CA GLU A 39 -0.69 -6.02 0.36
C GLU A 39 -2.10 -6.31 -0.14
N GLY A 40 -2.34 -6.11 -1.43
CA GLY A 40 -3.61 -6.38 -2.09
C GLY A 40 -3.44 -7.29 -3.30
N ARG A 41 -4.39 -8.22 -3.50
CA ARG A 41 -4.49 -9.02 -4.73
C ARG A 41 -5.90 -8.98 -5.33
N LYS A 42 -6.00 -8.91 -6.65
CA LYS A 42 -7.27 -8.97 -7.39
C LYS A 42 -7.02 -9.65 -8.75
N GLY A 43 -7.40 -10.92 -8.88
CA GLY A 43 -7.03 -11.72 -10.05
C GLY A 43 -5.52 -11.71 -10.26
N GLY A 44 -5.05 -11.37 -11.47
CA GLY A 44 -3.63 -11.20 -11.80
C GLY A 44 -3.00 -9.88 -11.35
N ALA A 45 -3.76 -8.96 -10.74
CA ALA A 45 -3.25 -7.67 -10.25
C ALA A 45 -2.77 -7.76 -8.80
N ARG A 46 -1.67 -7.05 -8.50
CA ARG A 46 -1.06 -6.92 -7.18
C ARG A 46 -0.82 -5.46 -6.81
N LEU A 47 -1.02 -5.15 -5.54
CA LEU A 47 -0.77 -3.87 -4.91
C LEU A 47 0.08 -4.09 -3.65
N LEU A 48 1.08 -3.23 -3.45
CA LEU A 48 1.86 -3.13 -2.23
C LEU A 48 1.98 -1.64 -1.87
N VAL A 49 1.54 -1.27 -0.67
CA VAL A 49 1.79 0.04 -0.08
C VAL A 49 2.64 -0.18 1.16
N ARG A 50 3.79 0.48 1.24
CA ARG A 50 4.68 0.42 2.41
C ARG A 50 4.95 1.82 2.90
N GLY A 51 4.66 2.08 4.16
CA GLY A 51 4.98 3.35 4.82
C GLY A 51 6.04 3.19 5.89
N ARG A 52 6.89 4.22 6.02
CA ARG A 52 7.93 4.33 7.05
C ARG A 52 8.14 5.79 7.43
N PRO A 53 8.57 6.10 8.67
CA PRO A 53 8.93 7.45 9.05
C PRO A 53 10.10 7.96 8.20
N SER A 54 10.10 9.26 7.92
CA SER A 54 11.23 9.96 7.33
C SER A 54 11.77 11.01 8.29
N PHE A 55 13.00 11.45 8.03
CA PHE A 55 13.54 12.68 8.60
C PHE A 55 12.53 13.81 8.32
N LEU A 56 12.19 14.63 9.31
CA LEU A 56 11.14 15.68 9.30
C LEU A 56 9.70 15.27 9.71
N GLY A 57 9.49 14.09 10.31
CA GLY A 57 8.18 13.74 10.87
C GLY A 57 7.10 13.43 9.83
N HIS A 58 7.48 13.30 8.56
CA HIS A 58 6.63 12.80 7.49
C HIS A 58 6.69 11.28 7.40
N GLN A 59 5.71 10.69 6.72
CA GLN A 59 5.73 9.31 6.24
C GLN A 59 6.28 9.29 4.81
N GLU A 60 7.30 8.48 4.56
CA GLU A 60 7.69 8.08 3.21
C GLU A 60 6.89 6.84 2.81
N ILE A 61 6.23 6.92 1.67
CA ILE A 61 5.37 5.86 1.14
C ILE A 61 5.95 5.34 -0.17
N ASP A 62 6.15 4.02 -0.23
CA ASP A 62 6.38 3.26 -1.44
C ASP A 62 5.06 2.62 -1.90
N LEU A 63 4.59 3.02 -3.08
CA LEU A 63 3.44 2.42 -3.75
C LEU A 63 3.93 1.60 -4.95
N VAL A 64 3.71 0.30 -4.92
CA VAL A 64 4.07 -0.64 -5.98
C VAL A 64 2.80 -1.33 -6.47
N THR A 65 2.54 -1.25 -7.77
CA THR A 65 1.47 -1.97 -8.45
C THR A 65 2.09 -2.89 -9.49
N GLY A 66 1.47 -4.03 -9.74
CA GLY A 66 1.89 -4.92 -10.81
C GLY A 66 0.76 -5.80 -11.28
N GLY A 67 0.96 -6.47 -12.40
CA GLY A 67 -0.04 -7.32 -13.02
C GLY A 67 -0.19 -6.98 -14.49
N ALA A 68 0.17 -7.96 -15.30
CA ALA A 68 -0.35 -8.28 -16.62
C ALA A 68 0.18 -9.70 -16.85
N ASP A 69 -0.67 -10.70 -16.74
CA ASP A 69 -0.46 -11.90 -17.56
C ASP A 69 -1.48 -11.75 -18.69
N PRO A 70 -1.08 -11.70 -19.97
CA PRO A 70 -2.04 -11.86 -21.05
C PRO A 70 -2.80 -13.19 -20.83
N PRO A 71 -4.08 -13.30 -21.24
CA PRO A 71 -4.74 -14.59 -21.23
C PRO A 71 -3.86 -15.59 -21.99
N ALA A 72 -3.53 -16.72 -21.37
CA ALA A 72 -2.90 -17.83 -22.07
C ALA A 72 -3.83 -18.19 -23.24
N ALA A 73 -3.29 -18.07 -24.46
CA ALA A 73 -3.97 -18.39 -25.71
C ALA A 73 -4.20 -19.90 -25.85
#